data_AF-A0A164N0S2-F1
#
_entry.id   AF-A0A164N0S2-F1
#
_cell.length_a   1.000
_cell.length_b   1.000
_cell.length_c   1.000
_cell.angle_alpha   90.00
_cell.angle_beta   90.00
_cell.angle_gamma   90.00
#
_symmetry.space_group_name_H-M   'P 1'
#
loop_
_entity.id
_entity.type
_entity.pdbx_description
1 polymer ?
#
loop_
_entity_poly.entity_id
_entity_poly.type
_entity_poly.pdbx_seq_one_letter_code
_entity_poly.pdbx_strand_id
1 'polypeptide(L)' 'LLRHYSLQNAESGVGADYIKRKNVIRVRAEGEQFLLQAPDVRSVVDWIEGFQAAANIALDLDVRPMPRGPLFPR' A
#
# COMPACT_ATOMS: atom_id res chain seq x y z
N LEU A 1 11.08 -11.35 -19.41
CA LEU A 1 10.07 -10.28 -19.24
C LEU A 1 9.89 -10.04 -17.75
N LEU A 2 10.02 -8.82 -17.24
CA LEU A 2 9.71 -8.50 -15.84
C LEU A 2 8.20 -8.30 -15.72
N ARG A 3 7.56 -8.97 -14.75
CA ARG A 3 6.14 -8.76 -14.45
C ARG A 3 6.03 -7.44 -13.68
N HIS A 4 5.09 -6.59 -14.07
CA HIS A 4 4.77 -5.34 -13.39
C HIS A 4 3.36 -5.44 -12.83
N TYR A 5 3.10 -4.70 -11.74
CA TYR A 5 1.78 -4.60 -11.12
C TYR A 5 1.45 -3.13 -10.91
N SER A 6 0.27 -2.72 -11.33
CA SER A 6 -0.29 -1.41 -10.99
C SER A 6 -0.65 -1.35 -9.50
N LEU A 7 -0.51 -0.17 -8.91
CA LEU A 7 -0.99 0.11 -7.54
C LEU A 7 -2.41 0.69 -7.51
N GLN A 8 -3.10 0.74 -8.65
CA GLN A 8 -4.51 1.12 -8.70
C GLN A 8 -5.34 0.17 -7.83
N ASN A 9 -6.05 0.72 -6.85
CA ASN A 9 -6.83 -0.03 -5.87
C ASN A 9 -6.02 -1.07 -5.08
N ALA A 10 -4.69 -0.90 -5.00
CA ALA A 10 -3.86 -1.79 -4.22
C ALA A 10 -4.05 -1.54 -2.73
N GLU A 11 -3.92 -2.61 -1.96
CA GLU A 11 -4.01 -2.58 -0.50
C GLU A 11 -2.67 -3.02 0.09
N SER A 12 -2.22 -2.34 1.13
CA SER A 12 -1.02 -2.71 1.88
C SER A 12 -1.27 -2.67 3.38
N GLY A 13 -0.63 -3.59 4.11
CA GLY A 13 -0.74 -3.66 5.57
C GLY A 13 0.24 -4.66 6.18
N VAL A 14 0.22 -4.76 7.50
CA VAL A 14 1.07 -5.72 8.23
C VAL A 14 0.57 -7.13 7.99
N GLY A 15 1.45 -8.04 7.58
CA GLY A 15 1.18 -9.47 7.43
C GLY A 15 1.17 -10.20 8.77
N ALA A 16 0.28 -9.81 9.69
CA ALA A 16 0.29 -10.25 11.09
C ALA A 16 0.05 -11.76 11.30
N ASP A 17 -0.61 -12.42 10.36
CA ASP A 17 -0.86 -13.87 10.32
C ASP A 17 0.37 -14.68 9.86
N TYR A 18 1.40 -14.02 9.31
CA TYR A 18 2.60 -14.69 8.85
C TYR A 18 3.67 -14.77 9.95
N ILE A 19 3.74 -15.93 10.62
CA ILE A 19 4.60 -16.12 11.79
C ILE A 19 6.05 -16.55 11.46
N LYS A 20 6.35 -16.95 10.21
CA LYS A 20 7.66 -17.52 9.85
C LYS A 20 8.77 -16.47 9.74
N ARG A 21 8.43 -15.20 9.52
CA ARG A 21 9.38 -14.08 9.44
C ARG A 21 8.79 -12.85 10.11
N LYS A 22 9.65 -12.02 10.69
CA LYS A 22 9.27 -10.71 11.24
C LYS A 22 9.19 -9.67 10.12
N ASN A 23 8.56 -8.54 10.43
CA ASN A 23 8.54 -7.35 9.57
C ASN A 23 7.95 -7.62 8.17
N VAL A 24 6.87 -8.41 8.11
CA VAL A 24 6.24 -8.79 6.85
C VAL A 24 5.10 -7.84 6.51
N ILE A 25 5.11 -7.35 5.28
CA ILE A 25 4.08 -6.52 4.68
C ILE A 25 3.30 -7.41 3.71
N ARG A 26 1.97 -7.34 3.78
CA ARG A 26 1.07 -7.90 2.78
C ARG A 26 0.71 -6.82 1.79
N VAL A 27 0.86 -7.12 0.50
CA VAL A 27 0.41 -6.25 -0.60
C VAL A 27 -0.56 -7.04 -1.46
N ARG A 28 -1.72 -6.44 -1.76
CA ARG A 28 -2.69 -6.95 -2.73
C ARG A 28 -2.75 -6.00 -3.91
N ALA A 29 -2.47 -6.49 -5.11
CA ALA A 29 -2.49 -5.70 -6.33
C ALA A 29 -2.97 -6.58 -7.49
N GLU A 30 -3.84 -6.04 -8.36
CA GLU A 30 -4.36 -6.73 -9.55
C GLU A 30 -4.94 -8.14 -9.28
N GLY A 31 -5.53 -8.34 -8.10
CA GLY A 31 -6.10 -9.63 -7.69
C GLY A 31 -5.10 -10.63 -7.09
N GLU A 32 -3.81 -10.32 -7.13
CA GLU A 32 -2.74 -11.14 -6.55
C GLU A 32 -2.30 -10.64 -5.16
N GLN A 33 -1.72 -11.54 -4.37
CA GLN A 33 -1.27 -11.26 -3.00
C GLN A 33 0.21 -11.63 -2.82
N PHE A 34 0.98 -10.71 -2.23
CA PHE A 34 2.41 -10.83 -1.99
C PHE A 34 2.73 -10.63 -0.51
N LEU A 35 3.78 -11.30 -0.04
CA LEU A 35 4.39 -11.05 1.26
C LEU A 35 5.81 -10.53 1.03
N LEU A 36 6.09 -9.32 1.53
CA LEU A 36 7.38 -8.64 1.42
C LEU A 36 7.99 -8.54 2.81
N GLN A 37 9.23 -8.98 2.97
CA GLN A 37 9.95 -8.83 4.23
C GLN A 37 10.77 -7.53 4.21
N ALA A 38 10.52 -6.65 5.18
CA ALA A 38 11.32 -5.46 5.41
C ALA A 38 12.49 -5.75 6.39
N PRO A 39 13.58 -4.97 6.33
CA PRO A 39 14.74 -5.18 7.22
C PRO A 39 14.42 -4.92 8.70
N ASP A 40 13.57 -3.94 9.00
CA ASP A 40 13.19 -3.53 10.36
C ASP A 40 11.75 -3.01 10.43
N VAL A 41 11.27 -2.75 11.66
CA VAL A 41 9.88 -2.30 11.92
C VAL A 41 9.63 -0.89 11.36
N ARG A 42 10.63 -0.01 11.36
CA ARG A 42 10.47 1.33 10.79
C ARG A 42 10.24 1.24 9.27
N SER A 43 11.02 0.39 8.62
CA SER A 43 10.87 0.10 7.20
C SER A 43 9.49 -0.48 6.87
N VAL A 44 8.87 -1.27 7.76
CA VAL A 44 7.49 -1.74 7.58
C VAL A 44 6.53 -0.56 7.46
N VAL A 45 6.65 0.42 8.36
CA VAL A 45 5.80 1.62 8.34
C VAL A 45 6.07 2.44 7.07
N ASP A 46 7.34 2.74 6.79
CA ASP A 46 7.74 3.55 5.63
C ASP A 46 7.22 2.95 4.31
N TRP A 47 7.34 1.63 4.13
CA TRP A 47 6.83 0.94 2.93
C TRP A 47 5.31 0.91 2.86
N ILE A 48 4.61 0.67 3.98
CA ILE A 48 3.15 0.67 4.00
C ILE A 48 2.63 2.07 3.61
N GLU A 49 3.17 3.13 4.23
CA GLU A 49 2.83 4.52 3.92
C GLU A 49 3.13 4.84 2.45
N GLY A 50 4.30 4.42 1.94
CA GLY A 50 4.67 4.59 0.54
C GLY A 50 3.70 3.92 -0.43
N PHE A 51 3.30 2.67 -0.15
CA PHE A 51 2.31 1.95 -0.98
C PHE A 51 0.93 2.61 -0.92
N GLN A 52 0.48 3.06 0.25
CA GLN A 52 -0.80 3.75 0.39
C GLN A 52 -0.80 5.11 -0.34
N ALA A 53 0.27 5.89 -0.20
CA ALA A 53 0.44 7.15 -0.90
C ALA A 53 0.47 6.94 -2.43
N ALA A 54 1.18 5.92 -2.89
CA ALA A 54 1.22 5.57 -4.32
C ALA A 54 -0.14 5.09 -4.83
N ALA A 55 -0.87 4.24 -4.08
CA ALA A 55 -2.21 3.80 -4.45
C ALA A 55 -3.20 4.97 -4.57
N ASN A 56 -3.08 5.98 -3.70
CA ASN A 56 -3.91 7.19 -3.74
C ASN A 56 -3.72 8.02 -5.01
N ILE A 57 -2.55 7.95 -5.66
CA ILE A 57 -2.23 8.71 -6.88
C ILE A 57 -2.14 7.85 -8.15
N ALA A 58 -2.35 6.53 -8.05
CA ALA A 58 -2.20 5.60 -9.16
C ALA A 58 -3.37 5.62 -10.15
N LEU A 59 -4.54 6.08 -9.71
CA LEU A 59 -5.70 6.27 -10.57
C LEU A 59 -5.52 7.52 -11.45
N ASP A 60 -6.05 7.45 -12.66
CA ASP A 60 -6.08 8.60 -13.57
C ASP A 60 -6.79 9.79 -12.92
N LEU A 61 -6.35 11.00 -13.29
CA LEU A 61 -6.87 12.24 -12.71
C LEU A 61 -8.39 12.38 -12.88
N ASP A 62 -8.95 11.85 -13.97
CA ASP A 62 -10.38 11.92 -14.28
C ASP A 62 -11.24 11.10 -13.32
N VAL A 63 -10.68 10.04 -12.71
CA VAL A 63 -11.40 9.11 -11.82
C VAL A 63 -10.91 9.17 -10.38
N ARG A 64 -9.80 9.88 -10.10
CA ARG A 64 -9.25 10.01 -8.75
C ARG A 64 -10.14 10.90 -7.88
N PRO A 65 -10.55 10.46 -6.68
CA PRO A 65 -11.32 11.30 -5.78
C PRO A 65 -10.53 12.54 -5.36
N MET A 66 -11.20 13.70 -5.34
CA MET A 66 -10.63 14.94 -4.83
C MET A 66 -10.18 14.74 -3.37
N PRO A 67 -8.98 15.21 -2.98
CA PRO A 67 -8.56 15.15 -1.59
C PRO A 67 -9.60 15.84 -0.70
N ARG A 68 -9.99 15.19 0.40
CA ARG A 68 -10.86 15.84 1.39
C ARG A 68 -10.04 16.95 2.04
N GLY A 69 -10.42 18.20 1.80
CA GLY A 69 -9.84 19.35 2.49
C GLY A 69 -10.04 19.26 4.01
N PRO A 70 -9.30 20.07 4.78
CA PRO A 70 -9.49 20.13 6.23
C PRO A 70 -10.96 20.40 6.57
N LEU A 71 -11.52 19.57 7.45
CA LEU A 71 -12.85 19.76 7.99
C LEU A 71 -12.76 20.90 9.01
N PHE A 72 -13.26 22.08 8.62
CA PHE A 72 -13.45 23.16 9.57
C PHE A 72 -14.74 22.90 10.38
N PRO A 73 -14.71 23.03 11.71
CA PRO A 73 -15.93 23.02 12.52
C PRO A 73 -16.90 24.10 12.00
N ARG A 74 -18.20 23.78 11.98
CA ARG A 74 -19.25 24.78 11.75
C ARG A 74 -19.52 25.58 13.01
#